data_AF-A0A8H8C329-F1
#
_entry.id   AF-A0A8H8C329-F1
#
_cell.length_a   1.000
_cell.length_b   1.000
_cell.length_c   1.000
_cell.angle_alpha   90.00
_cell.angle_beta   90.00
_cell.angle_gamma   90.00
#
_symmetry.space_group_name_H-M   'P 1'
#
loop_
_entity.id
_entity.type
_entity.pdbx_description
1 polymer ?
#
loop_
_entity_poly.entity_id
_entity_poly.type
_entity_poly.pdbx_seq_one_letter_code
_entity_poly.pdbx_strand_id
1 'polypeptide(L)'
;MSTTSGIATQPLKSDSDVSPVILPTTLEPPEVNLNYILYWNNVALDLNRITHSIAGPYSGPPLSARALSMLHLAIHDSYFAIHPEMAKGFSTFLDPNSQDPLYRLPPLAGASDARNAVAAASIRALTKIYATPNPAIATSTTEIISQFISNATAAFTGLEAISPSYLFGNAVGNAVLKLLYINPDDESVQQGSYRPVPGQFKFDGDPSNPVRNFPVDPNEPNGPTKGIATFHLPYYGISAKRIAVQMSVKGQSTEHILADPPNDIKHPQDRPEWEDALKDEIRMGGQPAVNETKRRPDQRAGAIFWAYDGSNLLGTPPRLYNQVVRRIAIQKMPDNPTSEVTNADFARLFALVNSAMADAGIFAWKEKWFYEYWRPETGIRETKNALADSFFLSYGAPDTNSNRISFKPPFPSYPSGHATFGGAVFQMMRLHYKKRDGLAFEDDAPDTIAFQITSDELNGINRDLLQPYDRSKPIEQQPGILRTLRPRSFSSLWAAIFENAISRIWLGVHWRFDAFAAKDINAPTTDPQKELYATNPDGTSGYLPVNDIRYKTLGPREDRPGQLFPIGGVPLGIQIAEDIFYSGLRPTPGEAQPSAMA
;
A
#
# COMPACT_ATOMS: atom_id res chain seq x y z
N MET A 1 -31.70 -26.07 -25.99
CA MET A 1 -31.27 -26.67 -24.72
C MET A 1 -29.96 -27.40 -24.96
N SER A 2 -28.83 -26.80 -24.56
CA SER A 2 -27.56 -27.49 -24.37
C SER A 2 -26.68 -26.53 -23.57
N THR A 3 -26.57 -26.80 -22.27
CA THR A 3 -25.74 -26.07 -21.32
C THR A 3 -24.39 -26.75 -21.23
N THR A 4 -23.34 -26.12 -21.72
CA THR A 4 -21.95 -26.51 -21.46
C THR A 4 -21.59 -26.13 -20.03
N SER A 5 -21.42 -27.16 -19.20
CA SER A 5 -20.98 -27.08 -17.80
C SER A 5 -19.56 -26.54 -17.69
N GLY A 6 -19.39 -25.51 -16.86
CA GLY A 6 -18.09 -25.00 -16.46
C GLY A 6 -17.25 -26.06 -15.76
N ILE A 7 -15.94 -25.99 -15.99
CA ILE A 7 -14.93 -26.84 -15.36
C ILE A 7 -14.87 -26.45 -13.88
N ALA A 8 -15.54 -27.23 -13.04
CA ALA A 8 -15.30 -27.23 -11.61
C ALA A 8 -13.93 -27.90 -11.36
N THR A 9 -12.94 -27.13 -10.95
CA THR A 9 -11.67 -27.66 -10.44
C THR A 9 -11.95 -28.44 -9.16
N GLN A 10 -11.93 -29.78 -9.24
CA GLN A 10 -11.85 -30.60 -8.04
C GLN A 10 -10.50 -30.36 -7.36
N PRO A 11 -10.46 -30.24 -6.02
CA PRO A 11 -9.20 -30.14 -5.31
C PRO A 11 -8.45 -31.46 -5.42
N LEU A 12 -7.22 -31.41 -5.94
CA LEU A 12 -6.24 -32.46 -5.73
C LEU A 12 -6.14 -32.70 -4.23
N LYS A 13 -6.38 -33.94 -3.78
CA LYS A 13 -6.18 -34.33 -2.38
C LYS A 13 -4.73 -34.02 -2.00
N SER A 14 -4.54 -33.12 -1.05
CA SER A 14 -3.26 -32.90 -0.40
C SER A 14 -3.15 -33.75 0.83
N ASP A 15 -1.99 -34.39 1.03
CA ASP A 15 -1.62 -35.11 2.26
C ASP A 15 -1.37 -34.17 3.47
N SER A 16 -1.88 -32.93 3.46
CA SER A 16 -1.78 -31.99 4.58
C SER A 16 -3.10 -31.88 5.34
N ASP A 17 -3.07 -32.12 6.65
CA ASP A 17 -4.23 -31.98 7.55
C ASP A 17 -4.66 -30.51 7.81
N VAL A 18 -3.97 -29.52 7.24
CA VAL A 18 -4.26 -28.10 7.44
C VAL A 18 -5.27 -27.59 6.40
N SER A 19 -6.41 -27.06 6.87
CA SER A 19 -7.43 -26.49 5.98
C SER A 19 -6.92 -25.24 5.24
N PRO A 20 -7.11 -25.12 3.92
CA PRO A 20 -6.67 -23.97 3.13
C PRO A 20 -7.52 -22.73 3.44
N VAL A 21 -7.03 -21.55 3.03
CA VAL A 21 -7.83 -20.32 2.99
C VAL A 21 -8.67 -20.32 1.72
N ILE A 22 -10.00 -20.34 1.86
CA ILE A 22 -10.91 -20.26 0.70
C ILE A 22 -11.03 -18.80 0.27
N LEU A 23 -10.44 -18.48 -0.88
CA LEU A 23 -10.47 -17.13 -1.45
C LEU A 23 -11.78 -16.90 -2.22
N PRO A 24 -12.44 -15.73 -2.07
CA PRO A 24 -13.57 -15.38 -2.91
C PRO A 24 -13.10 -15.13 -4.34
N THR A 25 -14.02 -15.35 -5.29
CA THR A 25 -13.82 -14.99 -6.69
C THR A 25 -13.51 -13.50 -6.83
N THR A 26 -12.52 -13.17 -7.65
CA THR A 26 -12.22 -11.78 -7.99
C THR A 26 -13.15 -11.32 -9.10
N LEU A 27 -13.43 -10.01 -9.16
CA LEU A 27 -14.22 -9.41 -10.25
C LEU A 27 -13.41 -9.21 -11.53
N GLU A 28 -12.14 -9.65 -11.56
CA GLU A 28 -11.27 -9.56 -12.71
C GLU A 28 -11.41 -10.83 -13.58
N PRO A 29 -11.57 -10.70 -14.91
CA PRO A 29 -11.68 -11.87 -15.80
C PRO A 29 -10.45 -12.79 -15.71
N PRO A 30 -10.61 -14.12 -15.61
CA PRO A 30 -9.49 -15.06 -15.50
C PRO A 30 -8.50 -14.98 -16.68
N GLU A 31 -8.96 -14.57 -17.86
CA GLU A 31 -8.17 -14.45 -19.09
C GLU A 31 -7.03 -13.42 -18.95
N VAL A 32 -7.14 -12.48 -18.02
CA VAL A 32 -6.09 -11.52 -17.69
C VAL A 32 -4.80 -12.24 -17.26
N ASN A 33 -4.93 -13.40 -16.61
CA ASN A 33 -3.80 -14.20 -16.15
C ASN A 33 -3.19 -15.10 -17.25
N LEU A 34 -3.65 -14.97 -18.51
CA LEU A 34 -2.92 -15.53 -19.67
C LEU A 34 -1.57 -14.82 -19.88
N ASN A 35 -1.49 -13.54 -19.50
CA ASN A 35 -0.21 -12.83 -19.46
C ASN A 35 0.59 -13.29 -18.23
N TYR A 36 1.82 -13.78 -18.44
CA TYR A 36 2.59 -14.36 -17.33
C TYR A 36 3.14 -13.32 -16.32
N ILE A 37 3.28 -12.05 -16.71
CA ILE A 37 3.61 -10.97 -15.76
C ILE A 37 2.43 -10.73 -14.82
N LEU A 38 1.21 -10.64 -15.38
CA LEU A 38 -0.01 -10.49 -14.60
C LEU A 38 -0.33 -11.74 -13.78
N TYR A 39 0.01 -12.93 -14.27
CA TYR A 39 -0.12 -14.17 -13.50
C TYR A 39 0.65 -14.09 -12.17
N TRP A 40 1.96 -13.81 -12.22
CA TRP A 40 2.79 -13.75 -11.01
C TRP A 40 2.45 -12.56 -10.12
N ASN A 41 2.00 -11.45 -10.70
CA ASN A 41 1.40 -10.38 -9.91
C ASN A 41 0.17 -10.87 -9.15
N ASN A 42 -0.77 -11.57 -9.79
CA ASN A 42 -1.97 -12.09 -9.14
C ASN A 42 -1.63 -13.05 -7.99
N VAL A 43 -0.68 -13.96 -8.19
CA VAL A 43 -0.19 -14.87 -7.12
C VAL A 43 0.30 -14.07 -5.91
N ALA A 44 1.01 -12.96 -6.12
CA ALA A 44 1.48 -12.10 -5.03
C ALA A 44 0.35 -11.32 -4.34
N LEU A 45 -0.67 -10.89 -5.09
CA LEU A 45 -1.87 -10.26 -4.51
C LEU A 45 -2.67 -11.27 -3.68
N ASP A 46 -2.71 -12.53 -4.10
CA ASP A 46 -3.34 -13.60 -3.33
C ASP A 46 -2.55 -13.92 -2.06
N LEU A 47 -1.22 -14.01 -2.14
CA LEU A 47 -0.36 -14.13 -0.96
C LEU A 47 -0.53 -12.96 0.02
N ASN A 48 -0.68 -11.73 -0.50
CA ASN A 48 -0.98 -10.56 0.32
C ASN A 48 -2.29 -10.75 1.10
N ARG A 49 -3.40 -11.12 0.46
CA ARG A 49 -4.66 -11.33 1.22
C ARG A 49 -4.65 -12.59 2.09
N ILE A 50 -3.94 -13.65 1.70
CA ILE A 50 -3.78 -14.86 2.51
C ILE A 50 -3.01 -14.52 3.79
N THR A 51 -1.84 -13.91 3.70
CA THR A 51 -0.98 -13.63 4.87
C THR A 51 -1.70 -12.79 5.93
N HIS A 52 -2.56 -11.86 5.52
CA HIS A 52 -3.37 -11.05 6.43
C HIS A 52 -4.54 -11.81 7.06
N SER A 53 -5.06 -12.86 6.41
CA SER A 53 -6.12 -13.72 6.96
C SER A 53 -5.63 -14.75 7.99
N ILE A 54 -4.33 -15.07 7.99
CA ILE A 54 -3.77 -16.16 8.83
C ILE A 54 -2.50 -15.74 9.60
N ALA A 55 -2.31 -14.43 9.81
CA ALA A 55 -1.18 -13.87 10.54
C ALA A 55 0.20 -14.36 10.05
N GLY A 56 0.41 -14.34 8.73
CA GLY A 56 1.67 -14.71 8.10
C GLY A 56 2.70 -13.58 8.04
N PRO A 57 3.82 -13.81 7.32
CA PRO A 57 4.91 -12.85 7.21
C PRO A 57 4.55 -11.67 6.30
N TYR A 58 5.36 -10.61 6.35
CA TYR A 58 5.22 -9.42 5.49
C TYR A 58 3.83 -8.77 5.58
N SER A 59 3.26 -8.79 6.79
CA SER A 59 1.98 -8.13 7.09
C SER A 59 2.14 -6.62 7.26
N GLY A 60 1.05 -5.91 7.07
CA GLY A 60 0.96 -4.46 7.14
C GLY A 60 1.44 -3.74 5.87
N PRO A 61 1.16 -2.43 5.76
CA PRO A 61 1.33 -1.71 4.50
C PRO A 61 2.77 -1.61 3.95
N PRO A 62 3.81 -1.32 4.74
CA PRO A 62 5.15 -1.12 4.19
C PRO A 62 5.79 -2.40 3.68
N LEU A 63 5.70 -3.48 4.46
CA LEU A 63 6.30 -4.76 4.09
C LEU A 63 5.56 -5.39 2.92
N SER A 64 4.24 -5.32 2.87
CA SER A 64 3.49 -5.79 1.70
C SER A 64 3.85 -5.03 0.42
N ALA A 65 4.06 -3.71 0.47
CA ALA A 65 4.59 -2.93 -0.66
C ALA A 65 6.00 -3.39 -1.05
N ARG A 66 6.87 -3.61 -0.05
CA ARG A 66 8.24 -4.11 -0.26
C ARG A 66 8.27 -5.47 -0.95
N ALA A 67 7.40 -6.41 -0.54
CA ALA A 67 7.28 -7.72 -1.16
C ALA A 67 6.92 -7.63 -2.65
N LEU A 68 5.94 -6.79 -2.99
CA LEU A 68 5.56 -6.55 -4.38
C LEU A 68 6.69 -5.91 -5.20
N SER A 69 7.46 -5.00 -4.60
CA SER A 69 8.64 -4.43 -5.28
C SER A 69 9.71 -5.49 -5.55
N MET A 70 10.06 -6.33 -4.57
CA MET A 70 11.10 -7.36 -4.76
C MET A 70 10.69 -8.35 -5.84
N LEU A 71 9.43 -8.76 -5.88
CA LEU A 71 8.90 -9.59 -6.96
C LEU A 71 9.09 -8.90 -8.32
N HIS A 72 8.59 -7.67 -8.46
CA HIS A 72 8.55 -7.02 -9.77
C HIS A 72 9.90 -6.54 -10.27
N LEU A 73 10.86 -6.25 -9.38
CA LEU A 73 12.26 -6.04 -9.75
C LEU A 73 12.90 -7.35 -10.25
N ALA A 74 12.62 -8.48 -9.61
CA ALA A 74 13.11 -9.78 -10.07
C ALA A 74 12.50 -10.18 -11.42
N ILE A 75 11.21 -9.89 -11.64
CA ILE A 75 10.55 -10.07 -12.95
C ILE A 75 11.18 -9.15 -14.01
N HIS A 76 11.31 -7.86 -13.70
CA HIS A 76 11.87 -6.84 -14.59
C HIS A 76 13.26 -7.24 -15.09
N ASP A 77 14.17 -7.56 -14.18
CA ASP A 77 15.54 -7.87 -14.54
C ASP A 77 15.66 -9.22 -15.26
N SER A 78 14.81 -10.20 -14.92
CA SER A 78 14.77 -11.47 -15.64
C SER A 78 14.29 -11.30 -17.08
N TYR A 79 13.27 -10.45 -17.28
CA TYR A 79 12.70 -10.18 -18.59
C TYR A 79 13.64 -9.35 -19.47
N PHE A 80 14.06 -8.16 -18.99
CA PHE A 80 14.84 -7.22 -19.79
C PHE A 80 16.30 -7.62 -19.99
N ALA A 81 16.84 -8.54 -19.19
CA ALA A 81 18.12 -9.15 -19.50
C ALA A 81 18.05 -10.06 -20.73
N ILE A 82 16.92 -10.78 -20.92
CA ILE A 82 16.70 -11.65 -22.09
C ILE A 82 16.25 -10.84 -23.30
N HIS A 83 15.41 -9.82 -23.10
CA HIS A 83 14.86 -8.93 -24.13
C HIS A 83 15.36 -7.48 -24.00
N PRO A 84 16.67 -7.21 -24.11
CA PRO A 84 17.21 -5.85 -24.01
C PRO A 84 16.71 -4.92 -25.12
N GLU A 85 16.34 -5.46 -26.28
CA GLU A 85 15.73 -4.72 -27.40
C GLU A 85 14.37 -4.10 -27.04
N MET A 86 13.70 -4.65 -26.02
CA MET A 86 12.43 -4.13 -25.51
C MET A 86 12.63 -3.02 -24.47
N ALA A 87 13.84 -2.85 -23.92
CA ALA A 87 14.20 -1.84 -22.94
C ALA A 87 14.47 -0.46 -23.60
N LYS A 88 13.45 0.13 -24.22
CA LYS A 88 13.58 1.41 -24.94
C LYS A 88 13.82 2.59 -23.99
N GLY A 89 15.08 2.95 -23.80
CA GLY A 89 15.49 4.15 -23.04
C GLY A 89 15.57 3.94 -21.53
N PHE A 90 15.82 2.72 -21.08
CA PHE A 90 16.14 2.35 -19.69
C PHE A 90 17.00 1.07 -19.66
N SER A 91 17.50 0.70 -18.48
CA SER A 91 18.28 -0.53 -18.26
C SER A 91 17.59 -1.43 -17.22
N THR A 92 18.14 -2.63 -17.01
CA THR A 92 17.85 -3.44 -15.83
C THR A 92 18.16 -2.66 -14.55
N PHE A 93 17.47 -3.02 -13.46
CA PHE A 93 17.66 -2.43 -12.14
C PHE A 93 19.04 -2.77 -11.60
N LEU A 94 19.39 -4.05 -11.52
CA LEU A 94 20.76 -4.47 -11.25
C LEU A 94 21.63 -4.23 -12.49
N ASP A 95 22.87 -3.78 -12.27
CA ASP A 95 23.80 -3.46 -13.35
C ASP A 95 24.63 -4.71 -13.69
N PRO A 96 24.56 -5.26 -14.92
CA PRO A 96 25.40 -6.39 -15.33
C PRO A 96 26.89 -6.09 -15.27
N ASN A 97 27.29 -4.82 -15.31
CA ASN A 97 28.69 -4.38 -15.28
C ASN A 97 29.17 -3.94 -13.89
N SER A 98 28.31 -3.99 -12.87
CA SER A 98 28.67 -3.57 -11.51
C SER A 98 29.89 -4.34 -11.00
N GLN A 99 30.86 -3.63 -10.44
CA GLN A 99 32.01 -4.26 -9.77
C GLN A 99 31.64 -4.80 -8.38
N ASP A 100 30.59 -4.25 -7.76
CA ASP A 100 30.05 -4.76 -6.50
C ASP A 100 29.12 -5.97 -6.78
N PRO A 101 29.44 -7.17 -6.28
CA PRO A 101 28.60 -8.36 -6.43
C PRO A 101 27.20 -8.23 -5.82
N LEU A 102 26.96 -7.27 -4.93
CA LEU A 102 25.63 -7.00 -4.36
C LEU A 102 24.69 -6.33 -5.37
N TYR A 103 25.22 -5.52 -6.29
CA TYR A 103 24.46 -4.79 -7.30
C TYR A 103 24.61 -5.38 -8.72
N ARG A 104 25.36 -6.49 -8.85
CA ARG A 104 25.61 -7.14 -10.13
C ARG A 104 24.44 -8.00 -10.58
N LEU A 105 23.93 -7.75 -11.77
CA LEU A 105 22.97 -8.64 -12.42
C LEU A 105 23.67 -9.97 -12.81
N PRO A 106 23.11 -11.14 -12.49
CA PRO A 106 23.66 -12.43 -12.92
C PRO A 106 23.80 -12.53 -14.45
N PRO A 107 24.81 -13.25 -14.97
CA PRO A 107 24.97 -13.44 -16.40
C PRO A 107 23.91 -14.39 -16.97
N LEU A 108 23.49 -14.18 -18.22
CA LEU A 108 22.46 -15.00 -18.90
C LEU A 108 22.84 -16.48 -19.01
N ALA A 109 24.12 -16.81 -19.17
CA ALA A 109 24.61 -18.19 -19.27
C ALA A 109 23.81 -19.09 -20.25
N GLY A 110 23.38 -18.53 -21.39
CA GLY A 110 22.58 -19.24 -22.41
C GLY A 110 21.06 -19.17 -22.22
N ALA A 111 20.56 -18.41 -21.24
CA ALA A 111 19.13 -18.12 -21.09
C ALA A 111 18.57 -17.31 -22.26
N SER A 112 17.41 -17.74 -22.77
CA SER A 112 16.71 -17.11 -23.89
C SER A 112 15.17 -17.17 -23.82
N ASP A 113 14.61 -17.77 -22.76
CA ASP A 113 13.17 -17.90 -22.54
C ASP A 113 12.75 -17.03 -21.34
N ALA A 114 12.22 -15.85 -21.64
CA ALA A 114 11.80 -14.89 -20.63
C ALA A 114 10.64 -15.40 -19.76
N ARG A 115 9.76 -16.25 -20.29
CA ARG A 115 8.61 -16.79 -19.54
C ARG A 115 9.10 -17.74 -18.44
N ASN A 116 10.04 -18.63 -18.75
CA ASN A 116 10.66 -19.52 -17.77
C ASN A 116 11.52 -18.75 -16.75
N ALA A 117 12.29 -17.74 -17.20
CA ALA A 117 13.10 -16.92 -16.30
C ALA A 117 12.24 -16.11 -15.31
N VAL A 118 11.20 -15.44 -15.80
CA VAL A 118 10.26 -14.68 -14.97
C VAL A 118 9.55 -15.59 -13.95
N ALA A 119 9.13 -16.78 -14.38
CA ALA A 119 8.51 -17.72 -13.47
C ALA A 119 9.45 -18.19 -12.37
N ALA A 120 10.69 -18.56 -12.71
CA ALA A 120 11.69 -18.96 -11.71
C ALA A 120 12.00 -17.84 -10.71
N ALA A 121 12.19 -16.62 -11.21
CA ALA A 121 12.42 -15.44 -10.37
C ALA A 121 11.26 -15.19 -9.41
N SER A 122 10.02 -15.31 -9.90
CA SER A 122 8.81 -15.11 -9.11
C SER A 122 8.64 -16.19 -8.04
N ILE A 123 8.78 -17.46 -8.40
CA ILE A 123 8.72 -18.59 -7.45
C ILE A 123 9.78 -18.40 -6.37
N ARG A 124 11.01 -18.04 -6.75
CA ARG A 124 12.09 -17.83 -5.80
C ARG A 124 11.80 -16.68 -4.83
N ALA A 125 11.38 -15.53 -5.35
CA ALA A 125 11.03 -14.36 -4.56
C ALA A 125 9.90 -14.67 -3.57
N LEU A 126 8.77 -15.18 -4.06
CA LEU A 126 7.59 -15.44 -3.25
C LEU A 126 7.84 -16.53 -2.20
N THR A 127 8.55 -17.61 -2.57
CA THR A 127 8.91 -18.67 -1.61
C THR A 127 9.80 -18.12 -0.49
N LYS A 128 10.82 -17.32 -0.84
CA LYS A 128 11.71 -16.74 0.18
C LYS A 128 10.97 -15.80 1.12
N ILE A 129 10.10 -14.94 0.58
CA ILE A 129 9.37 -13.93 1.33
C ILE A 129 8.33 -14.56 2.26
N TYR A 130 7.55 -15.52 1.77
CA TYR A 130 6.34 -15.97 2.47
C TYR A 130 6.40 -17.38 3.05
N ALA A 131 7.26 -18.25 2.51
CA ALA A 131 7.29 -19.67 2.87
C ALA A 131 8.58 -20.09 3.60
N THR A 132 9.41 -19.12 4.03
CA THR A 132 10.52 -19.41 4.93
C THR A 132 9.98 -19.62 6.35
N PRO A 133 10.19 -20.80 6.99
CA PRO A 133 9.78 -21.01 8.37
C PRO A 133 10.38 -19.97 9.32
N ASN A 134 9.59 -19.51 10.27
CA ASN A 134 10.00 -18.51 11.26
C ASN A 134 9.36 -18.84 12.62
N PRO A 135 10.10 -18.80 13.75
CA PRO A 135 9.57 -19.17 15.06
C PRO A 135 8.38 -18.33 15.55
N ALA A 136 8.24 -17.09 15.08
CA ALA A 136 7.14 -16.19 15.42
C ALA A 136 5.87 -16.45 14.57
N ILE A 137 5.93 -17.34 13.59
CA ILE A 137 4.84 -17.67 12.68
C ILE A 137 4.47 -19.14 12.88
N ALA A 138 3.16 -19.44 12.91
CA ALA A 138 2.69 -20.81 13.04
C ALA A 138 3.20 -21.67 11.88
N THR A 139 3.63 -22.90 12.19
CA THR A 139 4.05 -23.88 11.18
C THR A 139 2.93 -24.13 10.18
N SER A 140 1.68 -24.25 10.66
CA SER A 140 0.50 -24.40 9.80
C SER A 140 0.26 -23.23 8.84
N THR A 141 0.59 -21.99 9.24
CA THR A 141 0.54 -20.82 8.35
C THR A 141 1.59 -20.94 7.25
N THR A 142 2.81 -21.34 7.60
CA THR A 142 3.89 -21.56 6.62
C THR A 142 3.52 -22.68 5.63
N GLU A 143 2.91 -23.77 6.11
CA GLU A 143 2.43 -24.88 5.28
C GLU A 143 1.34 -24.46 4.30
N ILE A 144 0.31 -23.72 4.75
CA ILE A 144 -0.75 -23.19 3.88
C ILE A 144 -0.16 -22.33 2.75
N ILE A 145 0.76 -21.43 3.09
CA ILE A 145 1.38 -20.54 2.11
C ILE A 145 2.26 -21.35 1.14
N SER A 146 3.06 -22.28 1.65
CA SER A 146 3.91 -23.15 0.81
C SER A 146 3.06 -23.95 -0.17
N GLN A 147 1.95 -24.51 0.29
CA GLN A 147 1.00 -25.23 -0.54
C GLN A 147 0.36 -24.34 -1.60
N PHE A 148 -0.04 -23.11 -1.24
CA PHE A 148 -0.57 -22.14 -2.20
C PHE A 148 0.45 -21.84 -3.31
N ILE A 149 1.71 -21.57 -2.96
CA ILE A 149 2.79 -21.30 -3.94
C ILE A 149 3.04 -22.52 -4.82
N SER A 150 3.05 -23.72 -4.23
CA SER A 150 3.21 -24.98 -4.98
C SER A 150 2.07 -25.19 -5.98
N ASN A 151 0.83 -24.93 -5.57
CA ASN A 151 -0.34 -25.06 -6.43
C ASN A 151 -0.32 -24.03 -7.57
N ALA A 152 0.04 -22.78 -7.28
CA ALA A 152 0.24 -21.76 -8.32
C ALA A 152 1.35 -22.18 -9.30
N THR A 153 2.49 -22.64 -8.78
CA THR A 153 3.60 -23.13 -9.61
C THR A 153 3.16 -24.28 -10.53
N ALA A 154 2.39 -25.25 -10.01
CA ALA A 154 1.88 -26.36 -10.80
C ALA A 154 0.82 -25.92 -11.85
N ALA A 155 0.02 -24.89 -11.54
CA ALA A 155 -0.95 -24.33 -12.47
C ALA A 155 -0.29 -23.52 -13.62
N PHE A 156 0.95 -23.05 -13.42
CA PHE A 156 1.72 -22.36 -14.46
C PHE A 156 2.39 -23.37 -15.40
N THR A 157 1.68 -23.73 -16.48
CA THR A 157 2.14 -24.74 -17.45
C THR A 157 3.40 -24.31 -18.22
N GLY A 158 4.18 -25.28 -18.71
CA GLY A 158 5.36 -25.02 -19.55
C GLY A 158 6.64 -24.63 -18.80
N LEU A 159 6.73 -24.97 -17.51
CA LEU A 159 7.94 -24.79 -16.70
C LEU A 159 8.99 -25.85 -17.00
N GLU A 160 10.21 -25.41 -17.27
CA GLU A 160 11.39 -26.25 -17.50
C GLU A 160 12.44 -25.95 -16.42
N ALA A 161 12.30 -26.61 -15.26
CA ALA A 161 13.07 -26.30 -14.04
C ALA A 161 14.60 -26.46 -14.14
N ILE A 162 15.09 -27.12 -15.18
CA ILE A 162 16.53 -27.31 -15.45
C ILE A 162 17.03 -26.50 -16.67
N SER A 163 16.16 -25.71 -17.31
CA SER A 163 16.56 -24.87 -18.44
C SER A 163 17.53 -23.76 -17.99
N PRO A 164 18.46 -23.31 -18.85
CA PRO A 164 19.31 -22.16 -18.56
C PRO A 164 18.51 -20.92 -18.12
N SER A 165 17.35 -20.69 -18.75
CA SER A 165 16.46 -19.58 -18.42
C SER A 165 15.86 -19.67 -17.02
N TYR A 166 15.44 -20.87 -16.59
CA TYR A 166 14.93 -21.07 -15.22
C TYR A 166 16.03 -20.89 -14.17
N LEU A 167 17.24 -21.39 -14.44
CA LEU A 167 18.39 -21.19 -13.55
C LEU A 167 18.80 -19.71 -13.47
N PHE A 168 18.80 -19.01 -14.61
CA PHE A 168 19.03 -17.57 -14.69
C PHE A 168 18.00 -16.78 -13.87
N GLY A 169 16.70 -17.04 -14.06
CA GLY A 169 15.64 -16.39 -13.29
C GLY A 169 15.77 -16.61 -11.77
N ASN A 170 16.13 -17.83 -11.34
CA ASN A 170 16.44 -18.10 -9.93
C ASN A 170 17.63 -17.26 -9.43
N ALA A 171 18.69 -17.12 -10.25
CA ALA A 171 19.85 -16.32 -9.90
C ALA A 171 19.47 -14.83 -9.75
N VAL A 172 18.65 -14.29 -10.67
CA VAL A 172 18.15 -12.91 -10.60
C VAL A 172 17.30 -12.71 -9.34
N GLY A 173 16.33 -13.60 -9.08
CA GLY A 173 15.52 -13.57 -7.86
C GLY A 173 16.38 -13.58 -6.59
N ASN A 174 17.43 -14.40 -6.56
CA ASN A 174 18.39 -14.41 -5.47
C ASN A 174 19.17 -13.10 -5.31
N ALA A 175 19.60 -12.49 -6.41
CA ALA A 175 20.34 -11.22 -6.37
C ALA A 175 19.47 -10.09 -5.79
N VAL A 176 18.22 -9.97 -6.25
CA VAL A 176 17.26 -8.99 -5.71
C VAL A 176 16.96 -9.26 -4.23
N LEU A 177 16.72 -10.51 -3.85
CA LEU A 177 16.49 -10.88 -2.45
C LEU A 177 17.72 -10.58 -1.58
N LYS A 178 18.94 -10.87 -2.06
CA LYS A 178 20.17 -10.58 -1.31
C LYS A 178 20.33 -9.08 -1.04
N LEU A 179 19.89 -8.23 -1.97
CA LEU A 179 19.96 -6.78 -1.81
C LEU A 179 18.87 -6.23 -0.88
N LEU A 180 17.63 -6.75 -0.97
CA LEU A 180 16.44 -6.07 -0.45
C LEU A 180 15.61 -6.85 0.58
N TYR A 181 15.79 -8.17 0.71
CA TYR A 181 15.01 -8.98 1.64
C TYR A 181 15.30 -8.59 3.09
N ILE A 182 14.24 -8.43 3.88
CA ILE A 182 14.31 -8.24 5.32
C ILE A 182 13.75 -9.51 5.98
N ASN A 183 14.52 -10.09 6.90
CA ASN A 183 14.04 -11.24 7.67
C ASN A 183 12.92 -10.78 8.62
N PRO A 184 11.82 -11.53 8.78
CA PRO A 184 10.84 -11.22 9.83
C PRO A 184 11.43 -11.04 11.23
N ASP A 185 12.57 -11.65 11.55
CA ASP A 185 13.26 -11.49 12.84
C ASP A 185 14.16 -10.23 12.92
N ASP A 186 14.30 -9.46 11.84
CA ASP A 186 15.15 -8.28 11.79
C ASP A 186 14.61 -7.16 12.69
N GLU A 187 15.48 -6.52 13.47
CA GLU A 187 15.09 -5.46 14.41
C GLU A 187 14.36 -4.29 13.74
N SER A 188 14.66 -4.01 12.45
CA SER A 188 13.99 -2.98 11.67
C SER A 188 12.48 -3.19 11.53
N VAL A 189 12.02 -4.44 11.61
CA VAL A 189 10.60 -4.81 11.46
C VAL A 189 9.97 -5.28 12.76
N GLN A 190 10.71 -5.23 13.85
CA GLN A 190 10.21 -5.51 15.18
C GLN A 190 9.71 -4.24 15.85
N GLN A 191 8.73 -4.38 16.74
CA GLN A 191 8.34 -3.30 17.64
C GLN A 191 9.44 -3.00 18.67
N GLY A 192 10.19 -4.01 19.09
CA GLY A 192 11.30 -3.89 20.03
C GLY A 192 10.94 -3.19 21.34
N SER A 193 11.81 -2.27 21.76
CA SER A 193 11.69 -1.51 23.00
C SER A 193 10.76 -0.29 22.89
N TYR A 194 10.24 0.02 21.70
CA TYR A 194 9.40 1.21 21.48
C TYR A 194 8.18 1.20 22.41
N ARG A 195 7.99 2.30 23.14
CA ARG A 195 6.79 2.59 23.93
C ARG A 195 6.40 4.04 23.69
N PRO A 196 5.10 4.34 23.51
CA PRO A 196 4.66 5.72 23.29
C PRO A 196 4.96 6.56 24.53
N VAL A 197 5.20 7.85 24.31
CA VAL A 197 5.32 8.85 25.37
C VAL A 197 4.06 9.72 25.34
N PRO A 198 3.11 9.52 26.29
CA PRO A 198 1.85 10.25 26.28
C PRO A 198 2.04 11.77 26.40
N GLY A 199 1.18 12.52 25.72
CA GLY A 199 1.20 13.98 25.74
C GLY A 199 0.32 14.59 24.65
N GLN A 200 0.07 15.90 24.72
CA GLN A 200 -0.61 16.62 23.64
C GLN A 200 0.14 16.41 22.33
N PHE A 201 -0.60 16.11 21.26
CA PHE A 201 -0.06 15.81 19.93
C PHE A 201 0.74 14.50 19.81
N LYS A 202 0.90 13.74 20.89
CA LYS A 202 1.70 12.49 20.88
C LYS A 202 0.84 11.27 20.69
N PHE A 203 1.31 10.40 19.81
CA PHE A 203 0.72 9.12 19.49
C PHE A 203 0.69 8.23 20.72
N ASP A 204 -0.48 7.61 20.91
CA ASP A 204 -0.70 6.49 21.81
C ASP A 204 -1.57 5.45 21.07
N GLY A 205 -1.75 4.27 21.68
CA GLY A 205 -2.56 3.18 21.12
C GLY A 205 -4.01 3.57 20.85
N ASP A 206 -4.71 2.73 20.08
CA ASP A 206 -6.14 2.91 19.80
C ASP A 206 -6.96 2.83 21.10
N PRO A 207 -7.62 3.91 21.56
CA PRO A 207 -8.38 3.87 22.80
C PRO A 207 -9.58 2.91 22.72
N SER A 208 -10.04 2.57 21.52
CA SER A 208 -11.09 1.56 21.30
C SER A 208 -10.56 0.12 21.27
N ASN A 209 -9.25 -0.08 21.06
CA ASN A 209 -8.59 -1.39 20.99
C ASN A 209 -7.18 -1.33 21.62
N PRO A 210 -7.04 -0.98 22.91
CA PRO A 210 -5.75 -0.61 23.49
C PRO A 210 -4.78 -1.80 23.63
N VAL A 211 -5.33 -3.01 23.78
CA VAL A 211 -4.57 -4.27 23.90
C VAL A 211 -5.27 -5.34 23.07
N ARG A 212 -4.49 -6.16 22.37
CA ARG A 212 -4.98 -7.34 21.66
C ARG A 212 -4.39 -8.61 22.26
N ASN A 213 -5.20 -9.66 22.33
CA ASN A 213 -4.74 -10.97 22.79
C ASN A 213 -4.12 -11.73 21.62
N PHE A 214 -2.90 -12.20 21.81
CA PHE A 214 -2.20 -13.07 20.87
C PHE A 214 -1.88 -14.41 21.55
N PRO A 215 -1.86 -15.53 20.83
CA PRO A 215 -1.39 -16.80 21.36
C PRO A 215 0.03 -16.67 21.94
N VAL A 216 0.30 -17.33 23.07
CA VAL A 216 1.65 -17.42 23.62
C VAL A 216 2.55 -18.24 22.69
N ASP A 217 2.05 -19.38 22.22
CA ASP A 217 2.62 -20.18 21.14
C ASP A 217 1.77 -20.00 19.88
N PRO A 218 2.33 -19.50 18.75
CA PRO A 218 1.58 -19.36 17.51
C PRO A 218 1.06 -20.70 16.95
N ASN A 219 1.63 -21.84 17.33
CA ASN A 219 1.16 -23.17 16.94
C ASN A 219 -0.02 -23.67 17.78
N GLU A 220 -0.31 -23.03 18.90
CA GLU A 220 -1.45 -23.33 19.76
C GLU A 220 -2.44 -22.15 19.80
N PRO A 221 -3.16 -21.85 18.69
CA PRO A 221 -4.02 -20.67 18.60
C PRO A 221 -5.19 -20.67 19.59
N ASN A 222 -5.58 -21.84 20.10
CA ASN A 222 -6.61 -22.02 21.13
C ASN A 222 -6.02 -22.16 22.56
N GLY A 223 -4.70 -22.04 22.69
CA GLY A 223 -3.99 -22.13 23.96
C GLY A 223 -4.03 -20.81 24.76
N PRO A 224 -3.15 -20.68 25.78
CA PRO A 224 -3.01 -19.44 26.53
C PRO A 224 -2.68 -18.25 25.63
N THR A 225 -3.24 -17.09 25.95
CA THR A 225 -2.98 -15.84 25.22
C THR A 225 -2.27 -14.81 26.12
N LYS A 226 -1.59 -13.86 25.49
CA LYS A 226 -0.95 -12.70 26.12
C LYS A 226 -1.51 -11.41 25.51
N GLY A 227 -1.76 -10.43 26.36
CA GLY A 227 -2.15 -9.09 25.93
C GLY A 227 -0.94 -8.32 25.40
N ILE A 228 -1.05 -7.78 24.18
CA ILE A 228 0.00 -6.99 23.52
C ILE A 228 -0.61 -5.67 23.02
N ALA A 229 0.03 -4.56 23.39
CA ALA A 229 -0.15 -3.28 22.69
C ALA A 229 0.77 -3.27 21.46
N THR A 230 0.17 -3.15 20.28
CA THR A 230 0.88 -3.23 19.00
C THR A 230 1.27 -1.83 18.51
N PHE A 231 2.51 -1.69 18.05
CA PHE A 231 3.08 -0.52 17.40
C PHE A 231 3.82 -0.99 16.16
N HIS A 232 3.28 -0.67 15.00
CA HIS A 232 3.68 -1.33 13.75
C HIS A 232 4.90 -0.68 13.11
N LEU A 233 6.03 -1.39 13.16
CA LEU A 233 7.28 -1.08 12.47
C LEU A 233 7.92 0.28 12.87
N PRO A 234 8.15 0.55 14.17
CA PRO A 234 8.69 1.84 14.65
C PRO A 234 10.06 2.19 14.07
N TYR A 235 10.88 1.20 13.75
CA TYR A 235 12.26 1.42 13.28
C TYR A 235 12.43 1.25 11.77
N TYR A 236 11.39 0.80 11.05
CA TYR A 236 11.51 0.41 9.64
C TYR A 236 11.98 1.56 8.75
N GLY A 237 11.33 2.72 8.83
CA GLY A 237 11.64 3.84 7.94
C GLY A 237 13.07 4.39 8.09
N ILE A 238 13.64 4.31 9.30
CA ILE A 238 14.99 4.81 9.57
C ILE A 238 16.09 3.79 9.25
N SER A 239 15.78 2.50 9.19
CA SER A 239 16.79 1.42 9.07
C SER A 239 16.71 0.60 7.80
N ALA A 240 15.51 0.43 7.22
CA ALA A 240 15.33 -0.39 6.03
C ALA A 240 16.05 0.21 4.82
N LYS A 241 16.73 -0.64 4.04
CA LYS A 241 17.29 -0.21 2.76
C LYS A 241 16.20 0.34 1.84
N ARG A 242 16.46 1.52 1.29
CA ARG A 242 15.67 2.14 0.24
C ARG A 242 15.85 1.36 -1.06
N ILE A 243 14.82 1.38 -1.90
CA ILE A 243 14.74 0.57 -3.11
C ILE A 243 15.40 1.28 -4.29
N ALA A 244 14.84 2.41 -4.71
CA ALA A 244 15.20 3.05 -5.97
C ALA A 244 15.29 4.58 -5.94
N VAL A 245 14.89 5.25 -4.86
CA VAL A 245 15.13 6.70 -4.72
C VAL A 245 16.62 7.02 -4.85
N GLN A 246 16.92 8.11 -5.55
CA GLN A 246 18.27 8.65 -5.74
C GLN A 246 18.52 9.90 -4.91
N MET A 247 17.54 10.28 -4.07
CA MET A 247 17.60 11.49 -3.24
C MET A 247 17.71 12.75 -4.13
N SER A 248 17.12 12.69 -5.33
CA SER A 248 17.16 13.78 -6.31
C SER A 248 15.96 13.74 -7.23
N VAL A 249 15.25 14.87 -7.36
CA VAL A 249 14.16 15.04 -8.33
C VAL A 249 14.61 16.04 -9.38
N LYS A 250 14.68 15.61 -10.65
CA LYS A 250 15.08 16.45 -11.79
C LYS A 250 16.39 17.23 -11.55
N GLY A 251 17.35 16.61 -10.85
CA GLY A 251 18.66 17.20 -10.53
C GLY A 251 18.71 18.03 -9.26
N GLN A 252 17.59 18.21 -8.55
CA GLN A 252 17.55 18.88 -7.25
C GLN A 252 17.57 17.85 -6.12
N SER A 253 18.50 18.00 -5.19
CA SER A 253 18.61 17.13 -4.01
C SER A 253 17.34 17.17 -3.16
N THR A 254 16.93 16.02 -2.63
CA THR A 254 15.81 15.91 -1.69
C THR A 254 16.11 14.88 -0.61
N GLU A 255 15.63 15.12 0.61
CA GLU A 255 15.69 14.15 1.72
C GLU A 255 14.43 13.27 1.80
N HIS A 256 13.40 13.57 0.99
CA HIS A 256 12.04 13.02 1.09
C HIS A 256 11.49 13.12 2.51
N ILE A 257 11.48 14.35 3.02
CA ILE A 257 11.00 14.69 4.37
C ILE A 257 9.87 15.70 4.30
N LEU A 258 9.08 15.76 5.37
CA LEU A 258 7.90 16.61 5.47
C LEU A 258 8.11 17.80 6.40
N ALA A 259 7.29 18.84 6.20
CA ALA A 259 7.12 19.94 7.13
C ALA A 259 6.55 19.45 8.47
N ASP A 260 6.74 20.23 9.52
CA ASP A 260 6.14 19.93 10.82
C ASP A 260 4.60 19.95 10.70
N PRO A 261 3.90 18.98 11.30
CA PRO A 261 2.44 19.03 11.39
C PRO A 261 2.00 20.17 12.32
N PRO A 262 0.82 20.78 12.09
CA PRO A 262 0.32 21.88 12.92
C PRO A 262 0.35 21.54 14.40
N ASN A 263 0.98 22.37 15.24
CA ASN A 263 1.07 22.13 16.69
C ASN A 263 0.94 23.44 17.45
N ASP A 264 -0.26 23.76 17.92
CA ASP A 264 -0.55 25.07 18.52
C ASP A 264 0.10 25.31 19.90
N ILE A 265 0.65 24.26 20.54
CA ILE A 265 1.42 24.36 21.78
C ILE A 265 2.86 24.77 21.49
N LYS A 266 3.50 24.15 20.49
CA LYS A 266 4.86 24.51 20.05
C LYS A 266 4.88 25.80 19.25
N HIS A 267 3.86 26.00 18.43
CA HIS A 267 3.76 27.02 17.41
C HIS A 267 2.39 27.70 17.50
N PRO A 268 2.23 28.73 18.34
CA PRO A 268 0.94 29.40 18.54
C PRO A 268 0.27 29.91 17.24
N GLN A 269 1.05 30.20 16.21
CA GLN A 269 0.57 30.58 14.88
C GLN A 269 -0.18 29.47 14.14
N ASP A 270 -0.01 28.20 14.52
CA ASP A 270 -0.67 27.05 13.90
C ASP A 270 -2.10 26.86 14.41
N ARG A 271 -2.49 27.57 15.48
CA ARG A 271 -3.81 27.43 16.12
C ARG A 271 -4.98 27.49 15.14
N PRO A 272 -5.06 28.44 14.18
CA PRO A 272 -6.19 28.49 13.27
C PRO A 272 -6.31 27.22 12.40
N GLU A 273 -5.19 26.66 11.94
CA GLU A 273 -5.20 25.42 11.16
C GLU A 273 -5.58 24.22 12.04
N TRP A 274 -5.03 24.15 13.26
CA TRP A 274 -5.32 23.06 14.19
C TRP A 274 -6.81 23.03 14.61
N GLU A 275 -7.37 24.18 15.00
CA GLU A 275 -8.78 24.29 15.39
C GLU A 275 -9.73 23.94 14.24
N ASP A 276 -9.38 24.36 13.02
CA ASP A 276 -10.19 24.07 11.85
C ASP A 276 -10.05 22.60 11.38
N ALA A 277 -8.90 21.97 11.58
CA ALA A 277 -8.71 20.53 11.39
C ALA A 277 -9.52 19.69 12.40
N LEU A 278 -9.65 20.14 13.66
CA LEU A 278 -10.56 19.52 14.65
C LEU A 278 -12.01 19.58 14.17
N LYS A 279 -12.49 20.75 13.71
CA LYS A 279 -13.85 20.92 13.18
C LYS A 279 -14.09 20.04 11.94
N ASP A 280 -13.12 19.99 11.02
CA ASP A 280 -13.17 19.15 9.82
C ASP A 280 -13.33 17.68 10.19
N GLU A 281 -12.53 17.18 11.12
CA GLU A 281 -12.58 15.78 11.53
C GLU A 281 -13.87 15.41 12.26
N ILE A 282 -14.36 16.25 13.18
CA ILE A 282 -15.64 16.01 13.87
C ILE A 282 -16.77 15.90 12.86
N ARG A 283 -16.78 16.81 11.88
CA ARG A 283 -17.79 16.87 10.80
C ARG A 283 -17.67 15.70 9.83
N MET A 284 -16.46 15.34 9.41
CA MET A 284 -16.23 14.46 8.26
C MET A 284 -15.81 13.04 8.64
N GLY A 285 -15.28 12.83 9.84
CA GLY A 285 -14.69 11.57 10.30
C GLY A 285 -15.47 10.84 11.39
N GLY A 286 -16.46 11.48 12.02
CA GLY A 286 -17.27 10.88 13.10
C GLY A 286 -18.16 9.70 12.68
N GLN A 287 -18.71 9.00 13.69
CA GLN A 287 -19.69 7.93 13.49
C GLN A 287 -20.98 8.44 12.80
N PRO A 288 -21.61 7.65 11.89
CA PRO A 288 -22.76 8.12 11.11
C PRO A 288 -24.02 8.50 11.91
N ALA A 289 -24.17 7.97 13.14
CA ALA A 289 -25.35 8.21 13.98
C ALA A 289 -25.24 9.48 14.85
N VAL A 290 -24.10 10.17 14.80
CA VAL A 290 -23.80 11.35 15.62
C VAL A 290 -24.23 12.61 14.85
N ASN A 291 -24.87 13.57 15.54
CA ASN A 291 -25.46 14.76 14.91
C ASN A 291 -24.43 15.65 14.22
N GLU A 292 -23.23 15.73 14.79
CA GLU A 292 -22.10 16.53 14.34
C GLU A 292 -21.51 15.99 13.04
N THR A 293 -21.65 14.69 12.77
CA THR A 293 -21.20 14.05 11.52
C THR A 293 -22.07 14.51 10.35
N LYS A 294 -21.46 15.20 9.38
CA LYS A 294 -22.12 15.68 8.15
C LYS A 294 -21.73 14.89 6.91
N ARG A 295 -20.72 14.00 7.01
CA ARG A 295 -20.26 13.14 5.91
C ARG A 295 -21.43 12.49 5.17
N ARG A 296 -21.49 12.67 3.85
CA ARG A 296 -22.56 12.09 3.01
C ARG A 296 -22.41 10.58 2.81
N PRO A 297 -23.49 9.86 2.47
CA PRO A 297 -23.41 8.44 2.12
C PRO A 297 -22.44 8.11 0.99
N ASP A 298 -22.30 8.96 -0.04
CA ASP A 298 -21.32 8.79 -1.11
C ASP A 298 -19.88 8.90 -0.59
N GLN A 299 -19.60 9.86 0.29
CA GLN A 299 -18.30 10.02 0.95
C GLN A 299 -18.02 8.86 1.93
N ARG A 300 -19.05 8.27 2.55
CA ARG A 300 -18.90 7.03 3.34
C ARG A 300 -18.51 5.84 2.46
N ALA A 301 -19.15 5.66 1.31
CA ALA A 301 -18.70 4.68 0.33
C ALA A 301 -17.28 5.02 -0.15
N GLY A 302 -17.01 6.31 -0.33
CA GLY A 302 -15.72 6.98 -0.47
C GLY A 302 -14.63 6.35 0.41
N ALA A 303 -14.86 6.51 1.71
CA ALA A 303 -14.03 6.11 2.82
C ALA A 303 -13.71 4.60 2.82
N ILE A 304 -14.74 3.77 2.71
CA ILE A 304 -14.64 2.31 2.79
C ILE A 304 -13.93 1.73 1.56
N PHE A 305 -14.18 2.26 0.37
CA PHE A 305 -13.63 1.73 -0.88
C PHE A 305 -12.09 1.65 -0.88
N TRP A 306 -11.43 2.67 -0.31
CA TRP A 306 -9.98 2.77 -0.25
C TRP A 306 -9.38 2.16 1.02
N ALA A 307 -10.16 1.42 1.82
CA ALA A 307 -9.73 0.92 3.12
C ALA A 307 -8.59 -0.10 3.04
N TYR A 308 -8.92 -1.38 2.79
CA TYR A 308 -7.92 -2.46 2.69
C TYR A 308 -6.96 -2.43 3.90
N ASP A 309 -7.51 -2.32 5.11
CA ASP A 309 -6.72 -2.04 6.32
C ASP A 309 -6.16 -3.35 6.95
N GLY A 310 -5.75 -4.32 6.13
CA GLY A 310 -5.23 -5.61 6.59
C GLY A 310 -6.30 -6.64 6.94
N SER A 311 -7.51 -6.48 6.41
CA SER A 311 -8.67 -7.32 6.70
C SER A 311 -8.60 -8.70 6.05
N ASN A 312 -9.30 -9.67 6.65
CA ASN A 312 -9.40 -11.04 6.15
C ASN A 312 -9.86 -11.06 4.68
N LEU A 313 -9.13 -11.76 3.82
CA LEU A 313 -9.40 -11.96 2.40
C LEU A 313 -9.27 -10.70 1.52
N LEU A 314 -8.92 -9.55 2.11
CA LEU A 314 -8.73 -8.29 1.39
C LEU A 314 -7.27 -7.86 1.36
N GLY A 315 -6.51 -8.07 2.44
CA GLY A 315 -5.11 -7.64 2.52
C GLY A 315 -4.97 -6.14 2.74
N THR A 316 -3.94 -5.54 2.14
CA THR A 316 -3.45 -4.17 2.42
C THR A 316 -3.63 -3.20 1.25
N PRO A 317 -3.46 -1.87 1.43
CA PRO A 317 -3.67 -0.90 0.36
C PRO A 317 -2.81 -1.15 -0.90
N PRO A 318 -1.53 -1.58 -0.82
CA PRO A 318 -0.75 -1.98 -2.00
C PRO A 318 -1.44 -3.04 -2.88
N ARG A 319 -2.30 -3.90 -2.31
CA ARG A 319 -3.10 -4.85 -3.09
C ARG A 319 -4.17 -4.14 -3.92
N LEU A 320 -4.96 -3.25 -3.31
CA LEU A 320 -5.95 -2.44 -4.06
C LEU A 320 -5.28 -1.63 -5.17
N TYR A 321 -4.16 -0.98 -4.86
CA TYR A 321 -3.45 -0.17 -5.85
C TYR A 321 -2.96 -1.03 -7.02
N ASN A 322 -2.45 -2.25 -6.79
CA ASN A 322 -2.15 -3.17 -7.88
C ASN A 322 -3.39 -3.62 -8.65
N GLN A 323 -4.55 -3.82 -8.01
CA GLN A 323 -5.81 -4.10 -8.73
C GLN A 323 -6.19 -2.93 -9.67
N VAL A 324 -5.97 -1.68 -9.24
CA VAL A 324 -6.12 -0.50 -10.11
C VAL A 324 -5.09 -0.50 -11.25
N VAL A 325 -3.81 -0.75 -10.96
CA VAL A 325 -2.75 -0.81 -11.96
C VAL A 325 -3.08 -1.86 -13.03
N ARG A 326 -3.47 -3.08 -12.62
CA ARG A 326 -3.90 -4.16 -13.52
C ARG A 326 -5.06 -3.73 -14.41
N ARG A 327 -6.11 -3.16 -13.80
CA ARG A 327 -7.30 -2.69 -14.53
C ARG A 327 -6.94 -1.71 -15.66
N ILE A 328 -6.07 -0.75 -15.37
CA ILE A 328 -5.63 0.25 -16.35
C ILE A 328 -4.65 -0.35 -17.36
N ALA A 329 -3.73 -1.22 -16.94
CA ALA A 329 -2.80 -1.92 -17.81
C ALA A 329 -3.53 -2.75 -18.88
N ILE A 330 -4.61 -3.46 -18.50
CA ILE A 330 -5.47 -4.19 -19.44
C ILE A 330 -6.23 -3.24 -20.35
N GLN A 331 -6.80 -2.15 -19.81
CA GLN A 331 -7.51 -1.13 -20.61
C GLN A 331 -6.59 -0.45 -21.65
N LYS A 332 -5.30 -0.33 -21.34
CA LYS A 332 -4.28 0.32 -22.17
C LYS A 332 -3.27 -0.67 -22.75
N MET A 333 -3.66 -1.94 -22.86
CA MET A 333 -2.81 -3.02 -23.34
C MET A 333 -2.40 -2.74 -24.79
N PRO A 334 -1.10 -2.81 -25.13
CA PRO A 334 -0.61 -2.37 -26.45
C PRO A 334 -0.90 -3.35 -27.59
N ASP A 335 -1.03 -4.64 -27.29
CA ASP A 335 -1.33 -5.72 -28.25
C ASP A 335 -2.08 -6.84 -27.51
N ASN A 336 -2.00 -8.10 -27.94
CA ASN A 336 -2.60 -9.24 -27.28
C ASN A 336 -1.91 -9.57 -25.93
N PRO A 337 -2.61 -10.29 -25.01
CA PRO A 337 -2.10 -10.58 -23.66
C PRO A 337 -0.79 -11.36 -23.61
N THR A 338 -0.41 -12.06 -24.69
CA THR A 338 0.78 -12.92 -24.71
C THR A 338 1.93 -12.33 -25.54
N SER A 339 1.75 -11.16 -26.15
CA SER A 339 2.78 -10.52 -26.97
C SER A 339 3.96 -10.02 -26.13
N GLU A 340 5.15 -9.99 -26.72
CA GLU A 340 6.32 -9.43 -26.05
C GLU A 340 6.17 -7.92 -25.78
N VAL A 341 5.46 -7.19 -26.64
CA VAL A 341 5.18 -5.75 -26.41
C VAL A 341 4.36 -5.56 -25.12
N THR A 342 3.34 -6.39 -24.91
CA THR A 342 2.54 -6.38 -23.68
C THR A 342 3.36 -6.86 -22.48
N ASN A 343 4.17 -7.91 -22.62
CA ASN A 343 5.03 -8.42 -21.55
C ASN A 343 6.03 -7.34 -21.07
N ALA A 344 6.69 -6.66 -22.00
CA ALA A 344 7.63 -5.58 -21.71
C ALA A 344 6.94 -4.40 -21.02
N ASP A 345 5.77 -3.96 -21.51
CA ASP A 345 5.03 -2.85 -20.90
C ASP A 345 4.63 -3.18 -19.45
N PHE A 346 4.11 -4.38 -19.21
CA PHE A 346 3.71 -4.80 -17.86
C PHE A 346 4.91 -5.01 -16.94
N ALA A 347 5.99 -5.65 -17.41
CA ALA A 347 7.21 -5.85 -16.61
C ALA A 347 7.79 -4.50 -16.17
N ARG A 348 7.81 -3.49 -17.05
CA ARG A 348 8.28 -2.15 -16.70
C ARG A 348 7.32 -1.40 -15.78
N LEU A 349 6.02 -1.38 -16.11
CA LEU A 349 5.00 -0.67 -15.33
C LEU A 349 4.95 -1.17 -13.89
N PHE A 350 4.89 -2.48 -13.68
CA PHE A 350 4.75 -3.04 -12.34
C PHE A 350 6.03 -2.90 -11.51
N ALA A 351 7.21 -2.93 -12.11
CA ALA A 351 8.46 -2.63 -11.40
C ALA A 351 8.50 -1.17 -10.94
N LEU A 352 8.17 -0.22 -11.83
CA LEU A 352 8.10 1.19 -11.50
C LEU A 352 7.13 1.49 -10.34
N VAL A 353 5.88 1.05 -10.45
CA VAL A 353 4.84 1.39 -9.46
C VAL A 353 5.09 0.70 -8.11
N ASN A 354 5.56 -0.54 -8.09
CA ASN A 354 5.79 -1.25 -6.84
C ASN A 354 7.07 -0.79 -6.14
N SER A 355 8.13 -0.40 -6.87
CA SER A 355 9.28 0.26 -6.27
C SER A 355 8.92 1.63 -5.69
N ALA A 356 8.11 2.43 -6.39
CA ALA A 356 7.61 3.69 -5.87
C ALA A 356 6.78 3.51 -4.60
N MET A 357 5.88 2.51 -4.56
CA MET A 357 5.12 2.21 -3.34
C MET A 357 6.01 1.71 -2.20
N ALA A 358 7.02 0.87 -2.48
CA ALA A 358 7.91 0.39 -1.43
C ALA A 358 8.71 1.53 -0.77
N ASP A 359 9.27 2.45 -1.55
CA ASP A 359 9.94 3.64 -1.01
C ASP A 359 8.94 4.61 -0.34
N ALA A 360 7.73 4.78 -0.88
CA ALA A 360 6.67 5.53 -0.21
C ALA A 360 6.35 4.97 1.18
N GLY A 361 6.32 3.64 1.33
CA GLY A 361 6.15 2.99 2.62
C GLY A 361 7.32 3.27 3.58
N ILE A 362 8.56 3.29 3.09
CA ILE A 362 9.76 3.59 3.89
C ILE A 362 9.72 5.02 4.42
N PHE A 363 9.52 6.01 3.55
CA PHE A 363 9.54 7.42 3.95
C PHE A 363 8.31 7.82 4.76
N ALA A 364 7.11 7.29 4.44
CA ALA A 364 5.94 7.53 5.28
C ALA A 364 6.14 6.98 6.70
N TRP A 365 6.70 5.77 6.85
CA TRP A 365 6.98 5.22 8.18
C TRP A 365 8.10 5.94 8.91
N LYS A 366 9.12 6.43 8.18
CA LYS A 366 10.18 7.27 8.77
C LYS A 366 9.55 8.51 9.42
N GLU A 367 8.73 9.24 8.67
CA GLU A 367 8.13 10.48 9.17
C GLU A 367 7.07 10.22 10.25
N LYS A 368 6.28 9.15 10.13
CA LYS A 368 5.32 8.72 11.18
C LYS A 368 5.98 8.58 12.54
N TRP A 369 7.06 7.82 12.62
CA TRP A 369 7.74 7.53 13.88
C TRP A 369 8.73 8.63 14.27
N PHE A 370 9.09 9.55 13.37
CA PHE A 370 9.79 10.79 13.71
C PHE A 370 8.89 11.76 14.46
N TYR A 371 7.68 12.02 13.94
CA TYR A 371 6.75 12.98 14.56
C TYR A 371 5.97 12.38 15.73
N GLU A 372 5.64 11.09 15.64
CA GLU A 372 4.76 10.39 16.58
C GLU A 372 3.45 11.15 16.79
N TYR A 373 2.85 11.65 15.70
CA TYR A 373 1.67 12.50 15.78
C TYR A 373 0.41 11.68 16.09
N TRP A 374 -0.44 12.16 16.99
CA TRP A 374 -1.63 11.43 17.45
C TRP A 374 -2.70 11.22 16.38
N ARG A 375 -3.49 10.15 16.55
CA ARG A 375 -4.66 9.88 15.71
C ARG A 375 -5.80 10.85 16.05
N PRO A 376 -6.73 11.09 15.11
CA PRO A 376 -7.78 12.06 15.35
C PRO A 376 -8.71 11.73 16.51
N GLU A 377 -9.03 10.45 16.73
CA GLU A 377 -9.84 10.06 17.88
C GLU A 377 -9.17 10.43 19.21
N THR A 378 -7.89 10.10 19.39
CA THR A 378 -7.12 10.51 20.58
C THR A 378 -7.03 12.03 20.67
N GLY A 379 -6.72 12.71 19.56
CA GLY A 379 -6.58 14.16 19.54
C GLY A 379 -7.86 14.92 19.89
N ILE A 380 -9.02 14.50 19.38
CA ILE A 380 -10.31 15.13 19.75
C ILE A 380 -10.68 14.81 21.20
N ARG A 381 -10.40 13.60 21.69
CA ARG A 381 -10.71 13.21 23.08
C ARG A 381 -9.85 13.93 24.10
N GLU A 382 -8.59 14.19 23.76
CA GLU A 382 -7.57 14.64 24.71
C GLU A 382 -7.09 16.06 24.49
N THR A 383 -7.46 16.73 23.38
CA THR A 383 -7.08 18.13 23.17
C THR A 383 -7.54 19.02 24.33
N LYS A 384 -6.74 20.04 24.66
CA LYS A 384 -7.09 21.06 25.66
C LYS A 384 -7.87 22.24 25.05
N ASN A 385 -8.31 22.10 23.80
CA ASN A 385 -9.15 23.07 23.12
C ASN A 385 -10.63 22.95 23.58
N ALA A 386 -11.43 24.01 23.39
CA ALA A 386 -12.87 23.99 23.65
C ALA A 386 -13.66 23.01 22.77
N LEU A 387 -13.06 22.52 21.68
CA LEU A 387 -13.60 21.51 20.78
C LEU A 387 -13.37 20.06 21.26
N ALA A 388 -12.80 19.86 22.46
CA ALA A 388 -12.58 18.52 22.99
C ALA A 388 -13.90 17.75 23.19
N ASP A 389 -13.92 16.50 22.75
CA ASP A 389 -15.01 15.56 23.01
C ASP A 389 -14.42 14.23 23.47
N SER A 390 -14.40 14.01 24.79
CA SER A 390 -13.85 12.81 25.42
C SER A 390 -14.57 11.51 25.02
N PHE A 391 -15.74 11.60 24.38
CA PHE A 391 -16.51 10.45 23.90
C PHE A 391 -16.52 10.34 22.38
N PHE A 392 -15.77 11.17 21.67
CA PHE A 392 -15.72 11.15 20.22
C PHE A 392 -15.40 9.75 19.71
N LEU A 393 -16.17 9.31 18.71
CA LEU A 393 -15.94 8.06 18.01
C LEU A 393 -15.79 8.39 16.52
N SER A 394 -14.61 8.09 16.00
CA SER A 394 -14.40 8.07 14.56
C SER A 394 -15.20 6.95 13.91
N TYR A 395 -15.43 7.05 12.59
CA TYR A 395 -16.01 5.95 11.83
C TYR A 395 -15.11 4.71 11.86
N GLY A 396 -13.80 4.92 11.81
CA GLY A 396 -12.74 3.93 12.00
C GLY A 396 -12.40 3.16 10.73
N ALA A 397 -11.21 2.55 10.70
CA ALA A 397 -10.84 1.60 9.66
C ALA A 397 -11.75 0.36 9.75
N PRO A 398 -12.37 -0.08 8.65
CA PRO A 398 -13.24 -1.25 8.68
C PRO A 398 -12.43 -2.52 8.94
N ASP A 399 -12.96 -3.39 9.80
CA ASP A 399 -12.39 -4.73 9.99
C ASP A 399 -13.23 -5.77 9.23
N THR A 400 -13.16 -5.67 7.91
CA THR A 400 -13.99 -6.43 6.98
C THR A 400 -13.75 -7.94 7.10
N ASN A 401 -14.81 -8.74 6.88
CA ASN A 401 -14.78 -10.20 7.04
C ASN A 401 -14.34 -10.63 8.45
N SER A 402 -14.76 -9.87 9.45
CA SER A 402 -14.54 -10.10 10.87
C SER A 402 -15.80 -9.67 11.64
N ASN A 403 -15.95 -10.13 12.88
CA ASN A 403 -17.02 -9.71 13.80
C ASN A 403 -16.53 -8.67 14.82
N ARG A 404 -15.37 -8.07 14.59
CA ARG A 404 -14.82 -7.01 15.45
C ARG A 404 -15.29 -5.66 14.95
N ILE A 405 -15.19 -4.67 15.83
CA ILE A 405 -15.50 -3.28 15.52
C ILE A 405 -14.41 -2.65 14.65
N SER A 406 -14.73 -1.51 14.03
CA SER A 406 -13.75 -0.67 13.37
C SER A 406 -12.64 -0.22 14.34
N PHE A 407 -11.45 0.02 13.81
CA PHE A 407 -10.24 0.21 14.60
C PHE A 407 -9.35 1.33 14.04
N LYS A 408 -8.29 1.68 14.77
CA LYS A 408 -7.34 2.73 14.41
C LYS A 408 -6.03 2.02 14.13
N PRO A 409 -5.44 2.19 12.93
CA PRO A 409 -4.23 1.45 12.62
C PRO A 409 -3.10 1.78 13.63
N PRO A 410 -2.34 0.78 14.11
CA PRO A 410 -1.47 0.86 15.28
C PRO A 410 -0.12 1.57 14.99
N PHE A 411 -0.20 2.79 14.49
CA PHE A 411 0.94 3.64 14.14
C PHE A 411 0.51 5.12 14.09
N PRO A 412 1.46 6.07 14.23
CA PRO A 412 1.20 7.51 14.17
C PRO A 412 0.46 7.97 12.92
N SER A 413 -0.19 9.12 13.01
CA SER A 413 -1.05 9.66 11.97
C SER A 413 -0.26 10.33 10.84
N TYR A 414 0.63 11.28 11.14
CA TYR A 414 1.29 12.13 10.15
C TYR A 414 2.60 11.53 9.59
N PRO A 415 2.75 11.37 8.26
CA PRO A 415 1.74 11.54 7.21
C PRO A 415 0.87 10.30 7.03
N SER A 416 -0.23 10.40 6.29
CA SER A 416 -1.07 9.25 5.93
C SER A 416 -0.31 8.29 5.00
N GLY A 417 -0.31 7.00 5.36
CA GLY A 417 0.27 5.94 4.54
C GLY A 417 -0.46 5.83 3.20
N HIS A 418 -1.79 5.75 3.22
CA HIS A 418 -2.63 5.74 2.01
C HIS A 418 -2.36 6.93 1.10
N ALA A 419 -2.28 8.15 1.65
CA ALA A 419 -1.98 9.35 0.86
C ALA A 419 -0.62 9.23 0.16
N THR A 420 0.39 8.72 0.87
CA THR A 420 1.75 8.56 0.33
C THR A 420 1.82 7.45 -0.73
N PHE A 421 1.25 6.27 -0.46
CA PHE A 421 1.18 5.19 -1.45
C PHE A 421 0.37 5.60 -2.68
N GLY A 422 -0.78 6.26 -2.50
CA GLY A 422 -1.62 6.76 -3.58
C GLY A 422 -0.93 7.81 -4.44
N GLY A 423 -0.27 8.79 -3.81
CA GLY A 423 0.57 9.76 -4.51
C GLY A 423 1.64 9.07 -5.34
N ALA A 424 2.35 8.10 -4.77
CA ALA A 424 3.44 7.40 -5.45
C ALA A 424 2.95 6.52 -6.62
N VAL A 425 1.97 5.64 -6.38
CA VAL A 425 1.50 4.70 -7.40
C VAL A 425 0.87 5.42 -8.58
N PHE A 426 0.00 6.40 -8.32
CA PHE A 426 -0.75 7.07 -9.37
C PHE A 426 0.09 8.13 -10.09
N GLN A 427 1.04 8.81 -9.41
CA GLN A 427 2.02 9.65 -10.11
C GLN A 427 2.94 8.81 -11.00
N MET A 428 3.41 7.66 -10.53
CA MET A 428 4.23 6.77 -11.35
C MET A 428 3.47 6.29 -12.60
N MET A 429 2.19 5.95 -12.47
CA MET A 429 1.35 5.61 -13.62
C MET A 429 1.15 6.80 -14.57
N ARG A 430 0.90 8.01 -14.04
CA ARG A 430 0.79 9.24 -14.84
C ARG A 430 2.04 9.46 -15.67
N LEU A 431 3.22 9.40 -15.05
CA LEU A 431 4.51 9.57 -15.74
C LEU A 431 4.77 8.47 -16.78
N HIS A 432 4.47 7.21 -16.44
CA HIS A 432 4.61 6.07 -17.36
C HIS A 432 3.77 6.27 -18.63
N TYR A 433 2.46 6.47 -18.48
CA TYR A 433 1.57 6.63 -19.63
C TYR A 433 1.77 7.96 -20.36
N LYS A 434 2.17 9.03 -19.66
CA LYS A 434 2.60 10.29 -20.29
C LYS A 434 3.74 10.04 -21.27
N LYS A 435 4.81 9.37 -20.82
CA LYS A 435 5.98 9.07 -21.66
C LYS A 435 5.67 8.04 -22.74
N ARG A 436 4.92 6.98 -22.41
CA ARG A 436 4.62 5.86 -23.31
C ARG A 436 3.66 6.25 -24.43
N ASP A 437 2.58 6.96 -24.09
CA ASP A 437 1.48 7.29 -25.01
C ASP A 437 1.57 8.72 -25.55
N GLY A 438 2.57 9.52 -25.12
CA GLY A 438 2.74 10.91 -25.55
C GLY A 438 1.62 11.84 -25.06
N LEU A 439 1.08 11.60 -23.86
CA LEU A 439 -0.03 12.39 -23.32
C LEU A 439 0.44 13.80 -22.92
N ALA A 440 -0.42 14.79 -23.13
CA ALA A 440 -0.13 16.19 -22.83
C ALA A 440 -0.79 16.64 -21.51
N PHE A 441 -0.01 16.66 -20.44
CA PHE A 441 -0.32 17.32 -19.16
C PHE A 441 0.96 17.59 -18.38
N GLU A 442 0.99 18.61 -17.53
CA GLU A 442 2.14 18.88 -16.64
C GLU A 442 2.23 17.83 -15.52
N ASP A 443 3.43 17.54 -15.04
CA ASP A 443 3.64 16.48 -14.04
C ASP A 443 2.87 16.75 -12.75
N ASP A 444 2.65 18.03 -12.42
CA ASP A 444 1.92 18.52 -11.26
C ASP A 444 0.47 18.94 -11.57
N ALA A 445 -0.08 18.57 -12.74
CA ALA A 445 -1.44 18.91 -13.17
C ALA A 445 -2.29 17.67 -13.53
N PRO A 446 -3.64 17.74 -13.40
CA PRO A 446 -4.51 16.61 -13.68
C PRO A 446 -4.29 15.96 -15.06
N ASP A 447 -4.29 14.63 -15.08
CA ASP A 447 -4.27 13.81 -16.29
C ASP A 447 -5.72 13.50 -16.76
N THR A 448 -5.85 12.71 -17.82
CA THR A 448 -7.14 12.24 -18.36
C THR A 448 -7.22 10.71 -18.41
N ILE A 449 -6.45 10.01 -17.59
CA ILE A 449 -6.40 8.54 -17.56
C ILE A 449 -7.58 8.03 -16.72
N ALA A 450 -8.74 7.95 -17.37
CA ALA A 450 -9.98 7.50 -16.74
C ALA A 450 -10.03 5.96 -16.61
N PHE A 451 -10.66 5.49 -15.53
CA PHE A 451 -10.90 4.07 -15.27
C PHE A 451 -12.12 3.84 -14.38
N GLN A 452 -12.62 2.61 -14.40
CA GLN A 452 -13.66 2.14 -13.49
C GLN A 452 -13.23 0.84 -12.82
N ILE A 453 -13.44 0.73 -11.52
CA ILE A 453 -13.11 -0.46 -10.73
C ILE A 453 -14.08 -0.64 -9.56
N THR A 454 -14.22 -1.88 -9.10
CA THR A 454 -14.94 -2.22 -7.87
C THR A 454 -13.93 -2.64 -6.80
N SER A 455 -14.01 -2.01 -5.65
CA SER A 455 -13.20 -2.36 -4.47
C SER A 455 -13.75 -3.63 -3.81
N ASP A 456 -12.87 -4.48 -3.30
CA ASP A 456 -13.27 -5.67 -2.53
C ASP A 456 -14.02 -5.28 -1.23
N GLU A 457 -13.85 -4.06 -0.74
CA GLU A 457 -14.60 -3.54 0.41
C GLU A 457 -16.10 -3.31 0.13
N LEU A 458 -16.46 -3.19 -1.16
CA LEU A 458 -17.79 -2.84 -1.67
C LEU A 458 -18.13 -3.65 -2.93
N ASN A 459 -17.95 -4.97 -2.87
CA ASN A 459 -18.10 -5.88 -4.02
C ASN A 459 -19.38 -6.73 -4.01
N GLY A 460 -20.25 -6.60 -3.00
CA GLY A 460 -21.44 -7.46 -2.90
C GLY A 460 -21.15 -8.90 -2.46
N ILE A 461 -19.94 -9.19 -1.97
CA ILE A 461 -19.50 -10.52 -1.52
C ILE A 461 -19.05 -10.45 -0.06
N ASN A 462 -18.10 -9.55 0.21
CA ASN A 462 -17.52 -9.32 1.53
C ASN A 462 -18.53 -8.68 2.48
N ARG A 463 -18.30 -8.84 3.78
CA ARG A 463 -19.32 -8.58 4.81
C ARG A 463 -18.71 -8.27 6.17
N ASP A 464 -19.50 -7.64 7.03
CA ASP A 464 -19.21 -7.55 8.46
C ASP A 464 -19.85 -8.77 9.13
N LEU A 465 -19.04 -9.69 9.68
CA LEU A 465 -19.52 -10.99 10.16
C LEU A 465 -20.23 -10.86 11.52
N LEU A 466 -21.17 -11.78 11.79
CA LEU A 466 -21.82 -11.89 13.10
C LEU A 466 -21.09 -12.87 14.05
N GLN A 467 -20.06 -13.55 13.54
CA GLN A 467 -19.26 -14.55 14.24
C GLN A 467 -17.79 -14.46 13.79
N PRO A 468 -16.84 -15.03 14.55
CA PRO A 468 -15.45 -15.08 14.11
C PRO A 468 -15.30 -15.70 12.72
N TYR A 469 -14.35 -15.17 11.95
CA TYR A 469 -14.05 -15.66 10.61
C TYR A 469 -13.59 -17.13 10.63
N ASP A 470 -14.23 -17.96 9.81
CA ASP A 470 -13.87 -19.36 9.60
C ASP A 470 -13.19 -19.53 8.23
N ARG A 471 -11.86 -19.70 8.23
CA ARG A 471 -11.09 -19.83 6.98
C ARG A 471 -11.42 -21.07 6.15
N SER A 472 -12.03 -22.08 6.76
CA SER A 472 -12.39 -23.34 6.10
C SER A 472 -13.68 -23.26 5.27
N LYS A 473 -14.37 -22.12 5.30
CA LYS A 473 -15.64 -21.91 4.60
C LYS A 473 -15.57 -20.70 3.66
N PRO A 474 -16.21 -20.76 2.48
CA PRO A 474 -16.40 -19.58 1.63
C PRO A 474 -17.06 -18.44 2.42
N ILE A 475 -16.63 -17.20 2.18
CA ILE A 475 -17.16 -16.03 2.90
C ILE A 475 -18.67 -15.87 2.68
N GLU A 476 -19.16 -16.31 1.52
CA GLU A 476 -20.55 -16.30 1.11
C GLU A 476 -21.45 -17.13 2.03
N GLN A 477 -20.90 -18.18 2.63
CA GLN A 477 -21.59 -19.11 3.53
C GLN A 477 -21.52 -18.68 5.01
N GLN A 478 -20.83 -17.58 5.33
CA GLN A 478 -20.67 -17.08 6.69
C GLN A 478 -21.67 -15.95 6.97
N PRO A 479 -22.54 -16.05 8.00
CA PRO A 479 -23.50 -15.01 8.33
C PRO A 479 -22.85 -13.64 8.60
N GLY A 480 -23.41 -12.58 8.04
CA GLY A 480 -22.85 -11.23 8.13
C GLY A 480 -23.69 -10.20 7.38
N ILE A 481 -23.46 -8.93 7.66
CA ILE A 481 -24.04 -7.81 6.92
C ILE A 481 -23.24 -7.61 5.63
N LEU A 482 -23.89 -7.87 4.49
CA LEU A 482 -23.26 -7.78 3.18
C LEU A 482 -22.84 -6.34 2.85
N ARG A 483 -21.61 -6.15 2.36
CA ARG A 483 -21.15 -4.87 1.84
C ARG A 483 -21.78 -4.60 0.47
N THR A 484 -22.36 -3.42 0.29
CA THR A 484 -23.03 -3.05 -0.95
C THR A 484 -22.06 -3.09 -2.14
N LEU A 485 -22.47 -3.69 -3.25
CA LEU A 485 -21.75 -3.60 -4.53
C LEU A 485 -21.78 -2.15 -5.04
N ARG A 486 -20.62 -1.48 -5.08
CA ARG A 486 -20.49 -0.09 -5.53
C ARG A 486 -19.24 0.10 -6.41
N PRO A 487 -19.34 -0.13 -7.72
CA PRO A 487 -18.29 0.26 -8.67
C PRO A 487 -18.07 1.77 -8.65
N ARG A 488 -16.83 2.22 -8.82
CA ARG A 488 -16.43 3.63 -8.85
C ARG A 488 -15.72 3.96 -10.15
N SER A 489 -16.09 5.11 -10.71
CA SER A 489 -15.50 5.66 -11.94
C SER A 489 -14.68 6.89 -11.59
N PHE A 490 -13.46 6.94 -12.11
CA PHE A 490 -12.55 8.08 -11.97
C PHE A 490 -12.27 8.67 -13.34
N SER A 491 -12.35 10.00 -13.45
CA SER A 491 -12.04 10.73 -14.69
C SER A 491 -10.53 10.82 -14.96
N SER A 492 -9.70 10.63 -13.93
CA SER A 492 -8.25 10.72 -14.00
C SER A 492 -7.59 9.97 -12.85
N LEU A 493 -6.28 9.70 -12.97
CA LEU A 493 -5.46 9.23 -11.85
C LEU A 493 -5.31 10.31 -10.78
N TRP A 494 -5.33 11.60 -11.16
CA TRP A 494 -5.38 12.73 -10.23
C TRP A 494 -6.61 12.69 -9.30
N ALA A 495 -7.78 12.35 -9.85
CA ALA A 495 -9.00 12.15 -9.06
C ALA A 495 -8.87 10.96 -8.10
N ALA A 496 -8.19 9.89 -8.52
CA ALA A 496 -7.91 8.75 -7.66
C ALA A 496 -6.93 9.09 -6.52
N ILE A 497 -5.89 9.90 -6.77
CA ILE A 497 -4.98 10.43 -5.73
C ILE A 497 -5.78 11.19 -4.67
N PHE A 498 -6.61 12.13 -5.12
CA PHE A 498 -7.44 12.93 -4.23
C PHE A 498 -8.38 12.05 -3.40
N GLU A 499 -9.22 11.23 -4.03
CA GLU A 499 -10.22 10.42 -3.32
C GLU A 499 -9.60 9.41 -2.36
N ASN A 500 -8.50 8.75 -2.77
CA ASN A 500 -7.76 7.85 -1.91
C ASN A 500 -7.24 8.57 -0.65
N ALA A 501 -6.68 9.78 -0.80
CA ALA A 501 -6.15 10.52 0.34
C ALA A 501 -7.28 11.00 1.27
N ILE A 502 -8.35 11.57 0.70
CA ILE A 502 -9.47 12.10 1.50
C ILE A 502 -10.35 11.03 2.12
N SER A 503 -10.33 9.80 1.59
CA SER A 503 -11.01 8.65 2.19
C SER A 503 -10.66 8.45 3.66
N ARG A 504 -9.45 8.85 4.08
CA ARG A 504 -8.96 8.63 5.44
C ARG A 504 -9.48 9.67 6.43
N ILE A 505 -9.74 10.88 5.98
CA ILE A 505 -10.46 11.91 6.73
C ILE A 505 -11.92 11.46 6.88
N TRP A 506 -12.52 10.92 5.81
CA TRP A 506 -13.88 10.38 5.86
C TRP A 506 -14.04 9.14 6.76
N LEU A 507 -12.98 8.36 6.96
CA LEU A 507 -12.94 7.28 7.96
C LEU A 507 -12.67 7.79 9.38
N GLY A 508 -12.25 9.04 9.55
CA GLY A 508 -11.93 9.58 10.86
C GLY A 508 -10.60 9.07 11.45
N VAL A 509 -9.66 8.64 10.61
CA VAL A 509 -8.40 8.00 11.04
C VAL A 509 -7.17 8.83 10.73
N HIS A 510 -7.32 9.93 9.99
CA HIS A 510 -6.25 10.83 9.59
C HIS A 510 -6.75 12.27 9.54
N TRP A 511 -5.93 13.19 10.02
CA TRP A 511 -6.18 14.62 9.85
C TRP A 511 -6.03 15.01 8.39
N ARG A 512 -6.62 16.14 7.98
CA ARG A 512 -6.45 16.63 6.60
C ARG A 512 -4.99 16.88 6.21
N PHE A 513 -4.19 17.43 7.12
CA PHE A 513 -2.77 17.68 6.89
C PHE A 513 -1.93 16.39 6.81
N ASP A 514 -2.43 15.24 7.29
CA ASP A 514 -1.79 13.95 7.05
C ASP A 514 -1.81 13.58 5.56
N ALA A 515 -2.81 14.08 4.81
CA ALA A 515 -2.96 13.83 3.39
C ALA A 515 -2.25 14.89 2.54
N PHE A 516 -2.47 16.16 2.82
CA PHE A 516 -2.04 17.29 2.00
C PHE A 516 -2.17 18.61 2.79
N ALA A 517 -1.57 19.70 2.31
CA ALA A 517 -1.90 21.02 2.82
C ALA A 517 -3.38 21.34 2.55
N ALA A 518 -4.13 21.76 3.58
CA ALA A 518 -5.55 22.11 3.43
C ALA A 518 -5.76 23.22 2.38
N LYS A 519 -4.83 24.17 2.27
CA LYS A 519 -4.82 25.25 1.26
C LYS A 519 -4.84 24.76 -0.18
N ASP A 520 -4.31 23.56 -0.45
CA ASP A 520 -4.23 23.01 -1.80
C ASP A 520 -5.53 22.33 -2.25
N ILE A 521 -6.45 22.08 -1.32
CA ILE A 521 -7.60 21.18 -1.51
C ILE A 521 -8.92 21.76 -1.07
N ASN A 522 -8.95 22.47 0.05
CA ASN A 522 -10.18 23.02 0.59
C ASN A 522 -10.57 24.31 -0.14
N ALA A 523 -11.87 24.48 -0.36
CA ALA A 523 -12.39 25.70 -0.97
C ALA A 523 -12.23 26.90 -0.02
N PRO A 524 -11.89 28.10 -0.53
CA PRO A 524 -11.71 29.28 0.31
C PRO A 524 -13.03 29.71 0.96
N THR A 525 -12.95 30.11 2.23
CA THR A 525 -14.07 30.66 3.00
C THR A 525 -14.37 32.12 2.64
N THR A 526 -15.63 32.54 2.78
CA THR A 526 -16.02 33.96 2.73
C THR A 526 -16.02 34.62 4.11
N ASP A 527 -15.89 33.84 5.18
CA ASP A 527 -15.85 34.32 6.57
C ASP A 527 -14.75 33.58 7.37
N PRO A 528 -13.48 34.02 7.23
CA PRO A 528 -12.34 33.37 7.88
C PRO A 528 -12.30 33.54 9.40
N GLN A 529 -13.14 34.40 9.98
CA GLN A 529 -13.27 34.49 11.44
C GLN A 529 -14.09 33.32 12.01
N LYS A 530 -14.90 32.66 11.18
CA LYS A 530 -15.76 31.54 11.58
C LYS A 530 -15.10 30.18 11.31
N GLU A 531 -14.63 29.97 10.08
CA GLU A 531 -13.98 28.74 9.60
C GLU A 531 -12.88 29.12 8.60
N LEU A 532 -11.73 28.45 8.67
CA LEU A 532 -10.58 28.77 7.81
C LEU A 532 -10.83 28.39 6.35
N TYR A 533 -11.65 27.37 6.13
CA TYR A 533 -12.08 26.91 4.80
C TYR A 533 -13.60 26.80 4.72
N ALA A 534 -14.14 26.84 3.50
CA ALA A 534 -15.57 26.82 3.27
C ALA A 534 -16.22 25.48 3.66
N THR A 535 -17.45 25.57 4.16
CA THR A 535 -18.39 24.46 4.28
C THR A 535 -19.51 24.58 3.25
N ASN A 536 -19.98 23.45 2.75
CA ASN A 536 -21.11 23.37 1.83
C ASN A 536 -22.43 23.64 2.59
N PRO A 537 -23.54 23.97 1.88
CA PRO A 537 -24.85 24.20 2.52
C PRO A 537 -25.39 23.00 3.34
N ASP A 538 -24.97 21.78 3.00
CA ASP A 538 -25.31 20.55 3.76
C ASP A 538 -24.45 20.36 5.02
N GLY A 539 -23.52 21.29 5.28
CA GLY A 539 -22.61 21.27 6.42
C GLY A 539 -21.36 20.40 6.21
N THR A 540 -21.18 19.76 5.04
CA THR A 540 -19.92 19.07 4.70
C THR A 540 -18.79 20.04 4.39
N SER A 541 -17.55 19.59 4.49
CA SER A 541 -16.39 20.40 4.09
C SER A 541 -16.37 20.64 2.58
N GLY A 542 -16.07 21.88 2.19
CA GLY A 542 -15.91 22.31 0.81
C GLY A 542 -14.53 21.98 0.27
N TYR A 543 -14.49 21.43 -0.94
CA TYR A 543 -13.25 21.09 -1.65
C TYR A 543 -13.21 21.79 -3.00
N LEU A 544 -12.00 22.11 -3.47
CA LEU A 544 -11.76 22.57 -4.82
C LEU A 544 -12.16 21.48 -5.83
N PRO A 545 -12.60 21.84 -7.04
CA PRO A 545 -12.70 20.89 -8.14
C PRO A 545 -11.34 20.19 -8.34
N VAL A 546 -11.36 18.88 -8.60
CA VAL A 546 -10.12 18.08 -8.78
C VAL A 546 -9.19 18.68 -9.84
N ASN A 547 -9.75 19.32 -10.87
CA ASN A 547 -8.97 19.94 -11.93
C ASN A 547 -8.14 21.16 -11.47
N ASP A 548 -8.54 21.78 -10.37
CA ASP A 548 -7.92 22.98 -9.81
C ASP A 548 -6.91 22.66 -8.69
N ILE A 549 -6.95 21.43 -8.16
CA ILE A 549 -6.06 20.96 -7.11
C ILE A 549 -4.60 20.93 -7.59
N ARG A 550 -3.69 21.54 -6.79
CA ARG A 550 -2.23 21.49 -6.99
C ARG A 550 -1.54 21.34 -5.63
N TYR A 551 -0.80 20.26 -5.43
CA TYR A 551 -0.10 19.96 -4.17
C TYR A 551 1.22 20.74 -4.07
N LYS A 552 1.16 22.05 -3.81
CA LYS A 552 2.29 22.98 -3.89
C LYS A 552 2.61 23.70 -2.59
N THR A 553 1.68 23.73 -1.64
CA THR A 553 1.92 24.44 -0.38
C THR A 553 2.99 23.70 0.43
N LEU A 554 4.02 24.44 0.82
CA LEU A 554 5.12 23.96 1.64
C LEU A 554 5.04 24.58 3.05
N GLY A 555 5.63 23.89 4.03
CA GLY A 555 5.71 24.34 5.42
C GLY A 555 7.13 24.26 5.97
N PRO A 556 7.41 24.92 7.11
CA PRO A 556 8.70 24.87 7.78
C PRO A 556 8.93 23.53 8.50
N ARG A 557 10.18 23.30 8.92
CA ARG A 557 10.56 22.19 9.80
C ARG A 557 11.60 22.65 10.83
N GLU A 558 11.38 22.37 12.11
CA GLU A 558 12.19 22.85 13.25
C GLU A 558 13.69 22.49 13.11
N ASP A 559 13.99 21.25 12.68
CA ASP A 559 15.36 20.75 12.53
C ASP A 559 16.00 21.09 11.17
N ARG A 560 15.33 21.90 10.33
CA ARG A 560 15.81 22.42 9.04
C ARG A 560 15.45 23.90 8.87
N PRO A 561 15.97 24.80 9.71
CA PRO A 561 15.57 26.20 9.70
C PRO A 561 15.84 26.88 8.36
N GLY A 562 14.87 27.67 7.88
CA GLY A 562 14.96 28.43 6.63
C GLY A 562 14.63 27.62 5.36
N GLN A 563 14.35 26.32 5.48
CA GLN A 563 13.92 25.47 4.37
C GLN A 563 12.41 25.19 4.45
N LEU A 564 11.82 24.86 3.30
CA LEU A 564 10.39 24.56 3.18
C LEU A 564 10.20 23.17 2.58
N PHE A 565 9.25 22.43 3.13
CA PHE A 565 9.02 21.02 2.82
C PHE A 565 7.54 20.77 2.51
N PRO A 566 7.21 19.69 1.77
CA PRO A 566 5.83 19.34 1.52
C PRO A 566 5.06 19.05 2.81
N ILE A 567 3.73 19.22 2.76
CA ILE A 567 2.81 18.89 3.85
C ILE A 567 1.95 17.70 3.44
N GLY A 568 2.00 16.64 4.25
CA GLY A 568 1.17 15.45 4.08
C GLY A 568 1.68 14.42 3.07
N GLY A 569 1.01 13.28 3.03
CA GLY A 569 1.48 12.11 2.29
C GLY A 569 1.41 12.23 0.77
N VAL A 570 0.41 12.90 0.20
CA VAL A 570 0.26 13.00 -1.26
C VAL A 570 1.49 13.60 -1.93
N PRO A 571 1.95 14.82 -1.56
CA PRO A 571 3.12 15.39 -2.22
C PRO A 571 4.42 14.61 -1.93
N LEU A 572 4.54 13.96 -0.76
CA LEU A 572 5.67 13.05 -0.49
C LEU A 572 5.68 11.87 -1.47
N GLY A 573 4.53 11.23 -1.69
CA GLY A 573 4.40 10.14 -2.66
C GLY A 573 4.71 10.58 -4.09
N ILE A 574 4.22 11.76 -4.50
CA ILE A 574 4.49 12.36 -5.82
C ILE A 574 6.01 12.55 -6.01
N GLN A 575 6.71 13.16 -5.05
CA GLN A 575 8.15 13.39 -5.14
C GLN A 575 8.97 12.10 -5.22
N ILE A 576 8.59 11.07 -4.47
CA ILE A 576 9.24 9.75 -4.51
C ILE A 576 9.07 9.11 -5.89
N ALA A 577 7.87 9.18 -6.47
CA ALA A 577 7.63 8.66 -7.82
C ALA A 577 8.43 9.41 -8.89
N GLU A 578 8.51 10.74 -8.79
CA GLU A 578 9.30 11.56 -9.71
C GLU A 578 10.81 11.25 -9.61
N ASP A 579 11.36 11.16 -8.40
CA ASP A 579 12.76 10.76 -8.17
C ASP A 579 13.07 9.46 -8.92
N ILE A 580 12.30 8.40 -8.64
CA ILE A 580 12.53 7.06 -9.21
C ILE A 580 12.36 7.07 -10.73
N PHE A 581 11.33 7.76 -11.24
CA PHE A 581 11.02 7.78 -12.67
C PHE A 581 12.11 8.49 -13.48
N TYR A 582 12.49 9.70 -13.08
CA TYR A 582 13.51 10.49 -13.80
C TYR A 582 14.92 9.92 -13.65
N SER A 583 15.16 9.15 -12.59
CA SER A 583 16.41 8.43 -12.37
C SER A 583 16.49 7.08 -13.10
N GLY A 584 15.40 6.64 -13.73
CA GLY A 584 15.39 5.46 -14.60
C GLY A 584 15.17 4.11 -13.91
N LEU A 585 14.72 4.07 -12.65
CA LEU A 585 14.58 2.86 -11.82
C LEU A 585 15.91 2.11 -11.66
N ARG A 586 16.74 2.56 -10.71
CA ARG A 586 18.02 1.95 -10.36
C ARG A 586 18.17 1.88 -8.83
N PRO A 587 19.04 1.00 -8.28
CA PRO A 587 19.21 0.88 -6.84
C PRO A 587 19.55 2.22 -6.18
N THR A 588 19.02 2.47 -4.99
CA THR A 588 19.45 3.62 -4.17
C THR A 588 20.96 3.53 -3.91
N PRO A 589 21.74 4.60 -4.15
CA PRO A 589 23.19 4.61 -3.95
C PRO A 589 23.58 4.23 -2.53
N GLY A 590 24.76 3.59 -2.36
CA GLY A 590 25.20 3.07 -1.06
C GLY A 590 25.33 4.16 0.00
N GLU A 591 25.80 5.35 -0.39
CA GLU A 591 25.92 6.55 0.43
C GLU A 591 24.56 7.16 0.86
N ALA A 592 23.47 6.82 0.17
CA ALA A 592 22.11 7.25 0.47
C ALA A 592 21.32 6.19 1.26
N GLN A 593 21.90 5.02 1.51
CA GLN A 593 21.30 4.01 2.38
C GLN A 593 21.49 4.41 3.85
N PRO A 594 20.57 4.02 4.75
CA PRO A 594 20.78 4.18 6.18
C PRO A 594 22.07 3.50 6.62
N SER A 595 22.88 4.18 7.42
CA SER A 595 23.95 3.54 8.16
C SER A 595 23.35 2.51 9.13
N ALA A 596 23.98 1.34 9.27
CA ALA A 596 23.60 0.40 10.33
C ALA A 596 23.58 1.16 11.67
N MET A 597 22.49 1.02 12.44
CA MET A 597 22.40 1.66 13.76
C MET A 597 23.59 1.17 14.60
N ALA A 598 24.41 2.11 15.07
CA ALA A 598 25.55 1.84 15.95
C ALA A 598 25.09 1.66 17.40
#